data_AF-A0A7L9BMU1-F1
#
_entry.id   AF-A0A7L9BMU1-F1
#
_cell.length_a   1.000
_cell.length_b   1.000
_cell.length_c   1.000
_cell.angle_alpha   90.00
_cell.angle_beta   90.00
_cell.angle_gamma   90.00
#
_symmetry.space_group_name_H-M   'P 1'
#
loop_
_entity.id
_entity.type
_entity.pdbx_description
1 polymer ?
#
loop_
_entity_poly.entity_id
_entity_poly.type
_entity_poly.pdbx_seq_one_letter_code
_entity_poly.pdbx_strand_id
1 'polypeptide(L)'
;MGKGEHYSSYQRKVINRFYEHADTRHLTRVQELVSEIYLSAAEGKAGKAWEGMWAKAGEALAKVGATPAQVARAIGSKDPKALAAVVGEVAGRLNGGR
;
A
#
# COMPACT_ATOMS: atom_id res chain seq x y z
N MET A 1 -2.59 -27.05 -8.69
CA MET A 1 -1.33 -26.79 -7.96
C MET A 1 -0.79 -25.42 -8.41
N GLY A 2 -0.89 -24.39 -7.58
CA GLY A 2 -0.35 -23.05 -7.86
C GLY A 2 0.67 -22.68 -6.78
N LYS A 3 1.95 -22.76 -7.14
CA LYS A 3 3.17 -22.47 -6.36
C LYS A 3 2.99 -21.23 -5.46
N GLY A 4 3.25 -21.29 -4.16
CA GLY A 4 4.54 -21.69 -3.59
C GLY A 4 5.33 -20.43 -3.26
N GLU A 5 5.00 -19.86 -2.10
CA GLU A 5 5.79 -19.01 -1.19
C GLU A 5 7.15 -18.50 -1.68
N HIS A 6 7.32 -17.17 -1.76
CA HIS A 6 8.58 -16.52 -1.39
C HIS A 6 8.34 -15.05 -1.03
N TYR A 7 7.80 -14.81 0.17
CA TYR A 7 7.86 -13.46 0.75
C TYR A 7 9.34 -13.10 0.93
N SER A 8 9.79 -12.02 0.31
CA SER A 8 11.15 -11.49 0.49
C SER A 8 11.34 -11.08 1.94
N SER A 9 12.50 -11.37 2.53
CA SER A 9 12.80 -11.08 3.94
C SER A 9 12.63 -9.61 4.32
N TYR A 10 12.70 -8.72 3.34
CA TYR A 10 12.41 -7.29 3.51
C TYR A 10 10.92 -7.03 3.77
N GLN A 11 10.02 -7.75 3.08
CA GLN A 11 8.57 -7.62 3.20
C GLN A 11 8.08 -8.05 4.59
N ARG A 12 8.65 -9.14 5.15
CA ARG A 12 8.36 -9.57 6.52
C ARG A 12 8.78 -8.53 7.58
N LYS A 13 9.88 -7.81 7.33
CA LYS A 13 10.41 -6.81 8.27
C LYS A 13 9.53 -5.56 8.34
N VAL A 14 8.90 -5.19 7.22
CA VAL A 14 7.92 -4.10 7.15
C VAL A 14 6.64 -4.46 7.92
N ILE A 15 6.19 -5.72 7.82
CA ILE A 15 5.00 -6.23 8.51
C ILE A 15 5.19 -6.26 10.03
N ASN A 16 6.33 -6.73 10.53
CA ASN A 16 6.54 -6.89 11.98
C ASN A 16 6.72 -5.57 12.75
N ARG A 17 7.15 -4.48 12.10
CA ARG A 17 7.34 -3.17 12.78
C ARG A 17 6.05 -2.37 12.95
N PHE A 18 4.94 -2.87 12.43
CA PHE A 18 3.70 -2.13 12.18
C PHE A 18 2.67 -2.18 13.33
N TYR A 19 2.90 -2.98 14.38
CA TYR A 19 1.91 -3.17 15.46
C TYR A 19 1.94 -2.12 16.59
N GLU A 20 2.89 -1.18 16.60
CA GLU A 20 3.02 -0.18 17.68
C GLU A 20 2.37 1.18 17.33
N HIS A 21 1.03 1.23 17.28
CA HIS A 21 0.19 2.41 17.52
C HIS A 21 -0.54 3.13 16.35
N ALA A 22 -1.80 3.47 16.68
CA ALA A 22 -2.70 4.54 16.23
C ALA A 22 -3.37 4.49 14.83
N ASP A 23 -4.70 4.69 14.82
CA ASP A 23 -5.58 4.84 13.64
C ASP A 23 -5.55 3.71 12.59
N THR A 24 -5.44 2.49 13.09
CA THR A 24 -4.94 1.32 12.36
C THR A 24 -5.83 0.84 11.22
N ARG A 25 -7.16 1.00 11.27
CA ARG A 25 -8.06 0.32 10.30
C ARG A 25 -7.83 0.76 8.86
N HIS A 26 -7.74 2.07 8.61
CA HIS A 26 -7.56 2.60 7.26
C HIS A 26 -6.11 2.41 6.78
N LEU A 27 -5.13 2.53 7.67
CA LEU A 27 -3.73 2.31 7.33
C LEU A 27 -3.45 0.83 7.01
N THR A 28 -3.95 -0.10 7.83
CA THR A 28 -3.91 -1.54 7.54
C THR A 28 -4.56 -1.82 6.18
N ARG A 29 -5.73 -1.24 5.91
CA ARG A 29 -6.41 -1.45 4.63
C ARG A 29 -5.60 -0.96 3.43
N VAL A 30 -4.94 0.20 3.53
CA VAL A 30 -4.05 0.71 2.49
C VAL A 30 -2.89 -0.27 2.25
N GLN A 31 -2.31 -0.82 3.31
CA GLN A 31 -1.19 -1.77 3.20
C GLN A 31 -1.59 -3.13 2.60
N GLU A 32 -2.77 -3.64 2.95
CA GLU A 32 -3.36 -4.80 2.30
C GLU A 32 -3.49 -4.55 0.80
N LEU A 33 -4.04 -3.39 0.41
CA LEU A 33 -4.17 -3.00 -0.99
C LEU A 33 -2.82 -2.90 -1.70
N VAL A 34 -1.79 -2.32 -1.08
CA VAL A 34 -0.44 -2.29 -1.66
C VAL A 34 0.08 -3.71 -1.91
N SER A 35 -0.17 -4.63 -0.99
CA SER A 35 0.27 -6.03 -1.11
C SER A 35 -0.50 -6.76 -2.22
N GLU A 36 -1.83 -6.61 -2.28
CA GLU A 36 -2.69 -7.16 -3.33
C GLU A 36 -2.27 -6.63 -4.72
N ILE A 37 -1.97 -5.33 -4.81
CA ILE A 37 -1.46 -4.66 -6.02
C ILE A 37 -0.06 -5.18 -6.36
N TYR A 38 0.85 -5.34 -5.41
CA TYR A 38 2.18 -5.87 -5.72
C TYR A 38 2.11 -7.29 -6.29
N LEU A 39 1.29 -8.15 -5.69
CA LEU A 39 1.08 -9.53 -6.15
C LEU A 39 0.43 -9.56 -7.54
N SER A 40 -0.63 -8.77 -7.75
CA SER A 40 -1.32 -8.75 -9.04
C SER A 40 -0.44 -8.16 -10.16
N ALA A 41 0.46 -7.21 -9.87
CA ALA A 41 1.48 -6.75 -10.83
C ALA A 41 2.50 -7.84 -11.15
N ALA A 42 2.98 -8.59 -10.15
CA ALA A 42 3.93 -9.68 -10.35
C ALA A 42 3.34 -10.82 -11.20
N GLU A 43 2.03 -11.03 -11.10
CA GLU A 43 1.28 -11.97 -11.95
C GLU A 43 0.93 -11.41 -13.34
N GLY A 44 1.33 -10.17 -13.66
CA GLY A 44 1.03 -9.52 -14.94
C GLY A 44 -0.46 -9.18 -15.14
N LYS A 45 -1.25 -9.11 -14.06
CA LYS A 45 -2.69 -8.84 -14.14
C LYS A 45 -2.94 -7.37 -14.46
N ALA A 46 -3.49 -7.09 -15.63
CA ALA A 46 -3.99 -5.79 -16.03
C ALA A 46 -5.46 -5.90 -16.45
N GLY A 47 -6.37 -5.17 -15.78
CA GLY A 47 -7.80 -5.21 -16.07
C GLY A 47 -8.64 -4.43 -15.06
N LYS A 48 -9.97 -4.46 -15.20
CA LYS A 48 -10.88 -3.68 -14.33
C LYS A 48 -10.69 -3.92 -12.84
N ALA A 49 -10.39 -5.16 -12.44
CA ALA A 49 -10.12 -5.50 -11.04
C ALA A 49 -8.84 -4.81 -10.53
N TRP A 50 -7.78 -4.80 -11.34
CA TRP A 50 -6.53 -4.10 -11.06
C TRP A 50 -6.76 -2.59 -10.91
N GLU A 51 -7.47 -1.98 -11.86
CA GLU A 51 -7.80 -0.55 -11.79
C GLU A 51 -8.68 -0.20 -10.57
N GLY A 52 -9.61 -1.08 -10.22
CA GLY A 52 -10.43 -0.95 -9.01
C GLY A 52 -9.60 -1.02 -7.72
N MET A 53 -8.51 -1.79 -7.69
CA MET A 53 -7.58 -1.80 -6.53
C MET A 53 -6.86 -0.46 -6.39
N TRP A 54 -6.41 0.14 -7.50
CA TRP A 54 -5.78 1.46 -7.51
C TRP A 54 -6.70 2.57 -7.03
N ALA A 55 -7.97 2.56 -7.46
CA ALA A 55 -8.98 3.49 -6.98
C ALA A 55 -9.19 3.37 -5.46
N LYS A 56 -9.36 2.14 -4.96
CA LYS A 56 -9.49 1.85 -3.53
C LYS A 56 -8.25 2.28 -2.73
N ALA A 57 -7.05 2.11 -3.30
CA ALA A 57 -5.80 2.52 -2.65
C ALA A 57 -5.72 4.04 -2.50
N GLY A 58 -6.14 4.79 -3.53
CA GLY A 58 -6.23 6.25 -3.48
C GLY A 58 -7.23 6.75 -2.43
N GLU A 59 -8.43 6.17 -2.40
CA GLU A 59 -9.45 6.51 -1.39
C GLU A 59 -8.96 6.24 0.04
N ALA A 60 -8.32 5.09 0.25
CA ALA A 60 -7.84 4.69 1.55
C ALA A 60 -6.65 5.57 2.00
N LEU A 61 -5.76 5.97 1.07
CA LEU A 61 -4.70 6.95 1.31
C LEU A 61 -5.27 8.31 1.75
N ALA A 62 -6.31 8.80 1.08
CA ALA A 62 -6.96 10.06 1.45
C ALA A 62 -7.57 9.98 2.87
N LYS A 63 -8.16 8.85 3.24
CA LYS A 63 -8.75 8.61 4.58
C LYS A 63 -7.71 8.59 5.71
N VAL A 64 -6.46 8.19 5.42
CA VAL A 64 -5.35 8.27 6.39
C VAL A 64 -4.61 9.62 6.33
N GLY A 65 -5.21 10.63 5.69
CA GLY A 65 -4.73 12.00 5.67
C GLY A 65 -3.63 12.28 4.65
N ALA A 66 -3.43 11.43 3.64
CA ALA A 66 -2.54 11.75 2.52
C ALA A 66 -3.05 12.98 1.75
N THR A 67 -2.15 13.85 1.32
CA THR A 67 -2.52 15.03 0.52
C THR A 67 -2.95 14.62 -0.89
N PRO A 68 -3.77 15.43 -1.59
CA PRO A 68 -4.13 15.14 -2.98
C PRO A 68 -2.91 14.93 -3.90
N ALA A 69 -1.82 15.65 -3.66
CA ALA A 69 -0.57 15.47 -4.40
C ALA A 69 0.09 14.11 -4.13
N GLN A 70 0.07 13.64 -2.88
CA GLN A 70 0.56 12.30 -2.51
C GLN A 70 -0.30 11.20 -3.15
N VAL A 71 -1.62 11.34 -3.12
CA VAL A 71 -2.55 10.39 -3.76
C VAL A 71 -2.30 10.34 -5.27
N ALA A 72 -2.21 11.49 -5.94
CA ALA A 72 -1.96 11.57 -7.37
C ALA A 72 -0.61 10.92 -7.76
N ARG A 73 0.45 11.17 -6.99
CA ARG A 73 1.76 10.54 -7.19
C ARG A 73 1.70 9.02 -7.01
N ALA A 74 0.96 8.55 -5.99
CA ALA A 74 0.84 7.14 -5.66
C ALA A 74 0.10 6.36 -6.75
N ILE A 75 -1.03 6.87 -7.24
CA ILE A 75 -1.90 6.13 -8.17
C ILE A 75 -1.65 6.45 -9.64
N GLY A 76 -1.10 7.63 -9.96
CA GLY A 76 -0.94 8.11 -11.34
C GLY A 76 0.09 7.34 -12.15
N SER A 77 1.15 6.85 -11.50
CA SER A 77 2.17 6.00 -12.13
C SER A 77 1.75 4.53 -12.26
N LYS A 78 0.69 4.11 -11.56
CA LYS A 78 0.30 2.70 -11.37
C LYS A 78 1.50 1.79 -11.01
N ASP A 79 2.50 2.34 -10.32
CA ASP A 79 3.70 1.63 -9.88
C ASP A 79 3.54 1.21 -8.40
N PRO A 80 3.51 -0.10 -8.09
CA PRO A 80 3.41 -0.59 -6.72
C PRO A 80 4.49 -0.04 -5.80
N LYS A 81 5.70 0.26 -6.31
CA LYS A 81 6.79 0.85 -5.53
C LYS A 81 6.50 2.30 -5.17
N ALA A 82 5.97 3.08 -6.11
CA ALA A 82 5.57 4.46 -5.87
C ALA A 82 4.44 4.53 -4.83
N LEU A 83 3.46 3.63 -4.91
CA LEU A 83 2.40 3.49 -3.92
C LEU A 83 3.00 3.16 -2.54
N ALA A 84 3.85 2.14 -2.44
CA ALA A 84 4.48 1.75 -1.18
C ALA A 84 5.32 2.88 -0.54
N ALA A 85 6.03 3.67 -1.35
CA ALA A 85 6.80 4.82 -0.88
C ALA A 85 5.89 5.87 -0.22
N VAL A 86 4.80 6.26 -0.90
CA VAL A 86 3.84 7.24 -0.37
C VAL A 86 3.17 6.74 0.91
N VAL A 87 2.81 5.45 0.96
CA VAL A 87 2.25 4.84 2.19
C VAL A 87 3.25 4.90 3.34
N GLY A 88 4.53 4.65 3.07
CA GLY A 88 5.60 4.78 4.06
C GLY A 88 5.78 6.20 4.57
N GLU A 89 5.73 7.20 3.69
CA GLU A 89 5.77 8.63 4.06
C GLU A 89 4.58 9.01 4.95
N VAL A 90 3.37 8.58 4.57
CA VAL A 90 2.14 8.87 5.33
C VAL A 90 2.15 8.16 6.70
N ALA A 91 2.52 6.88 6.74
CA ALA A 91 2.64 6.12 7.98
C ALA A 91 3.72 6.69 8.90
N GLY A 92 4.88 7.07 8.35
CA GLY A 92 5.96 7.70 9.11
C GLY A 92 5.54 9.00 9.75
N ARG A 93 4.75 9.83 9.05
CA ARG A 93 4.18 11.06 9.61
C ARG A 93 3.17 10.80 10.73
N LEU A 94 2.30 9.80 10.58
CA LEU A 94 1.31 9.43 11.61
C LEU A 94 1.99 8.92 12.89
N ASN A 95 3.11 8.20 12.75
CA ASN A 95 3.86 7.65 13.88
C ASN A 95 4.88 8.62 14.50
N GLY A 96 5.39 9.57 13.71
CA GLY A 96 6.43 10.53 14.09
C GLY A 96 5.91 11.88 14.58
N GLY A 97 4.60 12.10 14.57
CA GLY A 97 3.95 13.26 15.21
C GLY A 97 3.84 13.06 16.72
N ARG A 98 4.95 13.17 17.44
CA ARG A 98 5.02 13.39 18.89
C ARG A 98 5.92 14.58 19.17
#